data_AF-A0A7J0D7M4-F1
#
_entry.id   AF-A0A7J0D7M4-F1
#
_cell.length_a   1.000
_cell.length_b   1.000
_cell.length_c   1.000
_cell.angle_alpha   90.00
_cell.angle_beta   90.00
_cell.angle_gamma   90.00
#
_symmetry.space_group_name_H-M   'P 1'
#
loop_
_entity.id
_entity.type
_entity.pdbx_description
1 polymer ?
#
loop_
_entity_poly.entity_id
_entity_poly.type
_entity_poly.pdbx_seq_one_letter_code
_entity_poly.pdbx_strand_id
1 'polypeptide(L)'
;MKAETLGALTGLAGAALGATGALVGGWLQTRYARQDRHDDRAHAAAQKTLSALIEARDAAVEYMRDPEQEDWRRTRDAMVRAETAALAIPDAQSLHDRLKELFALYNVHWWRGTATTFVRYAWRVGIATVAIENVSSYLRREKSLPALPRWIETRNQGEVEARFRRR
;
A
#
# COMPACT_ATOMS: atom_id res chain seq x y z
N MET A 1 63.29 -24.73 -16.33
CA MET A 1 63.39 -23.36 -15.77
C MET A 1 62.48 -22.33 -16.44
N LYS A 2 62.76 -21.72 -17.60
CA LYS A 2 61.90 -20.62 -18.14
C LYS A 2 60.44 -21.00 -18.46
N ALA A 3 60.18 -22.25 -18.87
CA ALA A 3 58.82 -22.71 -19.20
C ALA A 3 57.93 -22.97 -17.97
N GLU A 4 58.52 -23.41 -16.85
CA GLU A 4 57.80 -23.66 -15.59
C GLU A 4 57.36 -22.35 -14.91
N THR A 5 58.17 -21.29 -15.01
CA THR A 5 57.84 -19.97 -14.44
C THR A 5 56.69 -19.29 -15.18
N LEU A 6 56.63 -19.46 -16.51
CA LEU A 6 55.56 -18.93 -17.36
C LEU A 6 54.23 -19.67 -17.15
N GLY A 7 54.26 -21.01 -17.00
CA GLY A 7 53.08 -21.81 -16.65
C GLY A 7 52.53 -21.54 -15.26
N ALA A 8 53.42 -21.28 -14.28
CA ALA A 8 53.02 -20.89 -12.93
C ALA A 8 52.31 -19.52 -12.90
N LEU A 9 52.80 -18.54 -13.67
CA LEU A 9 52.20 -17.20 -13.77
C LEU A 9 50.85 -17.20 -14.47
N THR A 10 50.68 -17.98 -15.54
CA THR A 10 49.39 -18.12 -16.23
C THR A 10 48.36 -18.89 -15.41
N GLY A 11 48.78 -19.91 -14.65
CA GLY A 11 47.91 -20.61 -13.70
C GLY A 11 47.42 -19.71 -12.56
N LEU A 12 48.29 -18.83 -12.05
CA LEU A 12 47.96 -17.86 -10.99
C LEU A 12 46.99 -16.77 -11.50
N ALA A 13 47.20 -16.29 -12.74
CA ALA A 13 46.29 -15.34 -13.38
C ALA A 13 44.91 -15.94 -13.68
N GLY A 14 44.85 -17.20 -14.13
CA GLY A 14 43.58 -17.93 -14.33
C GLY A 14 42.81 -18.17 -13.03
N ALA A 15 43.51 -18.53 -11.95
CA ALA A 15 42.92 -18.70 -10.63
C ALA A 15 42.39 -17.37 -10.04
N ALA A 16 43.11 -16.26 -10.24
CA ALA A 16 42.66 -14.93 -9.81
C ALA A 16 41.40 -14.47 -10.55
N LEU A 17 41.30 -14.72 -11.86
CA LEU A 17 40.10 -14.43 -12.64
C LEU A 17 38.89 -15.29 -12.22
N GLY A 18 39.11 -16.58 -11.94
CA GLY A 18 38.08 -17.47 -11.43
C GLY A 18 37.55 -17.04 -10.05
N ALA A 19 38.45 -16.67 -9.13
CA ALA A 19 38.08 -16.19 -7.81
C ALA A 19 37.32 -14.84 -7.86
N THR A 20 37.75 -13.92 -8.72
CA THR A 20 37.08 -12.62 -8.89
C THR A 20 35.70 -12.78 -9.52
N GLY A 21 35.56 -13.66 -10.52
CA GLY A 21 34.26 -13.99 -11.13
C GLY A 21 33.28 -14.63 -10.15
N ALA A 22 33.75 -15.53 -9.29
CA ALA A 22 32.92 -16.15 -8.24
C ALA A 22 32.43 -15.12 -7.21
N LEU A 23 33.27 -14.15 -6.81
CA LEU A 23 32.89 -13.07 -5.90
C LEU A 23 31.84 -12.14 -6.52
N VAL A 24 32.02 -11.75 -7.78
CA VAL A 24 31.05 -10.90 -8.51
C VAL A 24 29.74 -11.63 -8.72
N GLY A 25 29.78 -12.92 -9.08
CA GLY A 25 28.59 -13.76 -9.21
C GLY A 25 27.81 -13.89 -7.90
N GLY A 26 28.52 -14.18 -6.79
CA GLY A 26 27.93 -14.23 -5.46
C GLY A 26 27.33 -12.90 -4.99
N TRP A 27 27.98 -11.77 -5.31
CA TRP A 27 27.46 -10.44 -5.01
C TRP A 27 26.18 -10.11 -5.79
N LEU A 28 26.16 -10.39 -7.09
CA LEU A 28 24.97 -10.22 -7.93
C LEU A 28 23.81 -11.10 -7.44
N GLN A 29 24.06 -12.39 -7.18
CA GLN A 29 23.05 -13.31 -6.68
C GLN A 29 22.48 -12.85 -5.33
N THR A 30 23.33 -12.33 -4.44
CA THR A 30 22.88 -11.77 -3.16
C THR A 30 22.05 -10.51 -3.36
N ARG A 31 22.41 -9.65 -4.33
CA ARG A 31 21.68 -8.43 -4.66
C ARG A 31 20.28 -8.74 -5.21
N TYR A 32 20.19 -9.64 -6.19
CA TYR A 32 18.89 -10.06 -6.74
C TYR A 32 18.01 -10.73 -5.68
N ALA A 33 18.56 -11.66 -4.89
CA ALA A 33 17.79 -12.30 -3.81
C ALA A 33 17.29 -11.31 -2.74
N ARG A 34 18.01 -10.20 -2.50
CA ARG A 34 17.55 -9.14 -1.60
C ARG A 34 16.45 -8.31 -2.24
N GLN A 35 16.56 -8.01 -3.53
CA GLN A 35 15.56 -7.25 -4.28
C GLN A 35 14.25 -8.04 -4.43
N ASP A 36 14.32 -9.33 -4.74
CA ASP A 36 13.13 -10.19 -4.84
C ASP A 36 12.39 -10.25 -3.50
N ARG A 37 13.10 -10.48 -2.39
CA ARG A 37 12.51 -10.45 -1.04
C ARG A 37 11.92 -9.08 -0.69
N HIS A 38 12.48 -8.01 -1.22
CA HIS A 38 11.99 -6.67 -0.99
C HIS A 38 10.66 -6.44 -1.72
N ASP A 39 10.62 -6.79 -3.00
CA ASP A 39 9.42 -6.73 -3.84
C ASP A 39 8.30 -7.63 -3.26
N ASP A 40 8.63 -8.84 -2.79
CA ASP A 40 7.67 -9.76 -2.16
C ASP A 40 7.07 -9.17 -0.88
N ARG A 41 7.89 -8.56 -0.02
CA ARG A 41 7.41 -7.90 1.21
C ARG A 41 6.53 -6.70 0.89
N ALA A 42 6.94 -5.89 -0.09
CA ALA A 42 6.16 -4.73 -0.52
C ALA A 42 4.79 -5.15 -1.06
N HIS A 43 4.78 -6.19 -1.91
CA HIS A 43 3.56 -6.73 -2.49
C HIS A 43 2.64 -7.31 -1.40
N ALA A 44 3.18 -8.12 -0.48
CA ALA A 44 2.41 -8.71 0.61
C ALA A 44 1.83 -7.66 1.57
N ALA A 45 2.60 -6.62 1.93
CA ALA A 45 2.13 -5.53 2.78
C ALA A 45 1.03 -4.71 2.09
N ALA A 46 1.20 -4.41 0.79
CA ALA A 46 0.21 -3.70 0.00
C ALA A 46 -1.07 -4.53 -0.19
N GLN A 47 -0.97 -5.84 -0.43
CA GLN A 47 -2.13 -6.75 -0.46
C GLN A 47 -2.87 -6.78 0.87
N LYS A 48 -2.15 -6.88 2.00
CA LYS A 48 -2.77 -6.85 3.34
C LYS A 48 -3.49 -5.52 3.60
N THR A 49 -2.89 -4.42 3.18
CA THR A 49 -3.50 -3.09 3.24
C THR A 49 -4.79 -3.05 2.41
N LEU A 50 -4.74 -3.52 1.17
CA LEU A 50 -5.88 -3.57 0.26
C LEU A 50 -7.04 -4.40 0.83
N SER A 51 -6.77 -5.60 1.33
CA SER A 51 -7.79 -6.47 1.92
C SER A 51 -8.46 -5.83 3.14
N ALA A 52 -7.67 -5.19 4.01
CA ALA A 52 -8.22 -4.50 5.19
C ALA A 52 -9.05 -3.25 4.82
N LEU A 53 -8.67 -2.52 3.76
CA LEU A 53 -9.47 -1.42 3.24
C LEU A 53 -10.81 -1.89 2.64
N ILE A 54 -10.80 -3.02 1.92
CA ILE A 54 -12.02 -3.63 1.38
C ILE A 54 -12.95 -4.04 2.52
N GLU A 55 -12.42 -4.71 3.54
CA GLU A 55 -13.19 -5.08 4.73
C GLU A 55 -13.78 -3.84 5.44
N ALA A 56 -13.00 -2.77 5.60
CA ALA A 56 -13.47 -1.53 6.20
C ALA A 56 -14.58 -0.86 5.38
N ARG A 57 -14.48 -0.89 4.04
CA ARG A 57 -15.51 -0.38 3.14
C ARG A 57 -16.80 -1.21 3.24
N ASP A 58 -16.66 -2.54 3.19
CA ASP A 58 -17.82 -3.44 3.15
C ASP A 58 -18.57 -3.42 4.48
N ALA A 59 -17.86 -3.41 5.61
CA ALA A 59 -18.45 -3.21 6.93
C ALA A 59 -19.16 -1.84 7.07
N ALA A 60 -18.61 -0.78 6.45
CA ALA A 60 -19.25 0.52 6.44
C ALA A 60 -20.53 0.54 5.58
N VAL A 61 -20.55 -0.17 4.45
CA VAL A 61 -21.74 -0.34 3.59
C VAL A 61 -22.81 -1.16 4.32
N GLU A 62 -22.42 -2.23 5.00
CA GLU A 62 -23.32 -3.07 5.80
C GLU A 62 -23.98 -2.25 6.91
N TYR A 63 -23.19 -1.51 7.68
CA TYR A 63 -23.72 -0.62 8.72
C TYR A 63 -24.64 0.49 8.19
N MET A 64 -24.45 0.95 6.94
CA MET A 64 -25.38 1.89 6.31
C MET A 64 -26.75 1.27 6.01
N ARG A 65 -26.79 -0.03 5.71
CA ARG A 65 -28.02 -0.78 5.41
C ARG A 65 -28.76 -1.17 6.67
N ASP A 66 -28.01 -1.56 7.70
CA ASP A 66 -28.56 -2.00 8.98
C ASP A 66 -27.74 -1.39 10.15
N PRO A 67 -28.09 -0.18 10.60
CA PRO A 67 -27.34 0.53 11.65
C PRO A 67 -27.51 -0.06 13.06
N GLU A 68 -28.45 -0.99 13.25
CA GLU A 68 -28.71 -1.63 14.55
C GLU A 68 -27.67 -2.70 14.90
N GLN A 69 -26.91 -3.18 13.91
CA GLN A 69 -25.78 -4.08 14.15
C GLN A 69 -24.57 -3.32 14.72
N GLU A 70 -23.83 -3.92 15.68
CA GLU A 70 -22.61 -3.34 16.29
C GLU A 70 -21.40 -3.24 15.31
N ASP A 71 -21.64 -3.27 14.00
CA ASP A 71 -20.64 -3.37 12.92
C ASP A 71 -19.75 -2.14 12.72
N TRP A 72 -20.05 -1.05 13.43
CA TRP A 72 -19.17 0.12 13.44
C TRP A 72 -17.77 -0.19 14.00
N ARG A 73 -17.66 -1.15 14.94
CA ARG A 73 -16.36 -1.59 15.48
C ARG A 73 -15.55 -2.32 14.41
N ARG A 74 -16.18 -3.20 13.63
CA ARG A 74 -15.53 -3.92 12.52
C ARG A 74 -14.94 -2.95 11.50
N THR A 75 -15.71 -1.93 11.15
CA THR A 75 -15.28 -0.85 10.26
C THR A 75 -14.03 -0.13 10.78
N ARG A 76 -14.01 0.21 12.07
CA ARG A 76 -12.86 0.85 12.73
C ARG A 76 -11.63 -0.08 12.77
N ASP A 77 -11.82 -1.31 13.22
CA ASP A 77 -10.70 -2.25 13.42
C ASP A 77 -10.06 -2.63 12.08
N ALA A 78 -10.87 -2.81 11.03
CA ALA A 78 -10.38 -3.02 9.67
C ALA A 78 -9.56 -1.82 9.17
N MET A 79 -10.01 -0.58 9.44
CA MET A 79 -9.24 0.61 9.05
C MET A 79 -7.91 0.72 9.80
N VAL A 80 -7.86 0.41 11.10
CA VAL A 80 -6.61 0.37 11.87
C VAL A 80 -5.66 -0.69 11.33
N ARG A 81 -6.17 -1.86 10.95
CA ARG A 81 -5.36 -2.90 10.29
C ARG A 81 -4.81 -2.43 8.95
N ALA A 82 -5.61 -1.72 8.16
CA ALA A 82 -5.16 -1.13 6.89
C ALA A 82 -4.03 -0.12 7.12
N GLU A 83 -4.20 0.81 8.05
CA GLU A 83 -3.18 1.81 8.40
C GLU A 83 -1.88 1.15 8.88
N THR A 84 -1.98 0.15 9.76
CA THR A 84 -0.81 -0.58 10.28
C THR A 84 -0.10 -1.36 9.17
N ALA A 85 -0.85 -2.00 8.26
CA ALA A 85 -0.27 -2.74 7.15
C ALA A 85 0.39 -1.81 6.12
N ALA A 86 -0.16 -0.62 5.91
CA ALA A 86 0.38 0.37 4.97
C ALA A 86 1.78 0.83 5.39
N LEU A 87 2.03 0.99 6.69
CA LEU A 87 3.36 1.37 7.21
C LEU A 87 4.46 0.35 6.92
N ALA A 88 4.09 -0.89 6.58
CA ALA A 88 5.04 -1.96 6.28
C ALA A 88 5.44 -2.02 4.80
N ILE A 89 4.89 -1.16 3.94
CA ILE A 89 5.24 -1.12 2.50
C ILE A 89 6.56 -0.35 2.36
N PRO A 90 7.67 -0.98 1.97
CA PRO A 90 8.93 -0.27 1.84
C PRO A 90 8.97 0.60 0.58
N ASP A 91 9.79 1.66 0.62
CA ASP A 91 10.08 2.57 -0.51
C ASP A 91 8.84 3.17 -1.22
N ALA A 92 7.71 3.25 -0.51
CA ALA A 92 6.43 3.73 -1.04
C ALA A 92 6.03 5.10 -0.48
N GLN A 93 6.97 6.05 -0.38
CA GLN A 93 6.75 7.33 0.30
C GLN A 93 5.53 8.10 -0.23
N SER A 94 5.37 8.19 -1.55
CA SER A 94 4.22 8.86 -2.17
C SER A 94 2.88 8.21 -1.80
N LEU A 95 2.85 6.88 -1.69
CA LEU A 95 1.69 6.13 -1.22
C LEU A 95 1.45 6.38 0.26
N HIS A 96 2.50 6.37 1.09
CA HIS A 96 2.39 6.63 2.52
C HIS A 96 1.80 8.01 2.81
N ASP A 97 2.30 9.05 2.14
CA ASP A 97 1.81 10.41 2.32
C ASP A 97 0.32 10.51 1.93
N ARG A 98 -0.05 9.88 0.82
CA ARG A 98 -1.44 9.83 0.35
C ARG A 98 -2.35 9.06 1.30
N LEU A 99 -1.92 7.89 1.77
CA LEU A 99 -2.71 7.06 2.69
C LEU A 99 -2.85 7.73 4.05
N LYS A 100 -1.80 8.38 4.54
CA LYS A 100 -1.85 9.17 5.79
C LYS A 100 -2.90 10.28 5.72
N GLU A 101 -2.96 11.01 4.60
CA GLU A 101 -4.00 12.01 4.36
C GLU A 101 -5.41 11.38 4.37
N LEU A 102 -5.59 10.27 3.66
CA LEU A 102 -6.87 9.55 3.61
C LEU A 102 -7.30 8.99 4.97
N PHE A 103 -6.38 8.42 5.75
CA PHE A 103 -6.67 7.93 7.11
C PHE A 103 -7.01 9.07 8.07
N ALA A 104 -6.34 10.22 7.95
CA ALA A 104 -6.72 11.41 8.70
C ALA A 104 -8.16 11.83 8.34
N LEU A 105 -8.48 11.94 7.05
CA LEU A 105 -9.82 12.31 6.56
C LEU A 105 -10.91 11.29 6.92
N TYR A 106 -10.54 10.02 7.06
CA TYR A 106 -11.44 8.97 7.52
C TYR A 106 -11.81 9.12 9.00
N ASN A 107 -10.81 9.43 9.84
CA ASN A 107 -10.95 9.57 11.29
C ASN A 107 -11.50 10.92 11.72
N VAL A 108 -11.41 11.90 10.83
CA VAL A 108 -11.98 13.22 11.01
C VAL A 108 -13.48 13.13 11.33
N HIS A 109 -13.84 13.76 12.43
CA HIS A 109 -15.20 13.78 12.96
C HIS A 109 -15.93 15.08 12.63
N TRP A 110 -15.62 15.76 11.51
CA TRP A 110 -16.22 17.06 11.16
C TRP A 110 -17.75 17.07 11.16
N TRP A 111 -18.36 15.90 11.00
CA TRP A 111 -19.81 15.70 10.95
C TRP A 111 -20.43 15.16 12.25
N ARG A 112 -19.67 15.05 13.34
CA ARG A 112 -20.19 14.61 14.64
C ARG A 112 -21.27 15.59 15.11
N GLY A 113 -22.47 15.06 15.32
CA GLY A 113 -23.62 15.81 15.84
C GLY A 113 -24.48 16.51 14.79
N THR A 114 -24.00 16.66 13.55
CA THR A 114 -24.70 17.44 12.50
C THR A 114 -25.10 16.62 11.28
N ALA A 115 -24.41 15.52 10.96
CA ALA A 115 -24.78 14.67 9.82
C ALA A 115 -25.55 13.43 10.26
N THR A 116 -26.44 12.98 9.38
CA THR A 116 -27.10 11.67 9.48
C THR A 116 -26.06 10.54 9.53
N THR A 117 -26.39 9.42 10.16
CA THR A 117 -25.54 8.22 10.15
C THR A 117 -25.17 7.82 8.73
N PHE A 118 -26.13 7.86 7.81
CA PHE A 118 -25.91 7.59 6.39
C PHE A 118 -24.77 8.44 5.80
N VAL A 119 -24.80 9.77 5.93
CA VAL A 119 -23.76 10.66 5.38
C VAL A 119 -22.37 10.35 5.92
N ARG A 120 -22.27 10.08 7.22
CA ARG A 120 -20.97 9.81 7.87
C ARG A 120 -20.35 8.52 7.32
N TYR A 121 -21.15 7.48 7.14
CA TYR A 121 -20.65 6.22 6.62
C TYR A 121 -20.47 6.24 5.10
N ALA A 122 -21.32 6.96 4.38
CA ALA A 122 -21.15 7.23 2.96
C ALA A 122 -19.78 7.90 2.70
N TRP A 123 -19.43 8.92 3.49
CA TRP A 123 -18.11 9.54 3.47
C TRP A 123 -16.99 8.51 3.67
N ARG A 124 -17.08 7.69 4.73
CA ARG A 124 -16.11 6.64 5.04
C ARG A 124 -15.94 5.63 3.91
N VAL A 125 -17.04 5.20 3.29
CA VAL A 125 -17.04 4.31 2.12
C VAL A 125 -16.31 4.98 0.96
N GLY A 126 -16.56 6.26 0.72
CA GLY A 126 -15.85 7.02 -0.31
C GLY A 126 -14.34 7.09 -0.07
N ILE A 127 -13.93 7.41 1.15
CA ILE A 127 -12.51 7.52 1.51
C ILE A 127 -11.83 6.15 1.38
N ALA A 128 -12.45 5.08 1.89
CA ALA A 128 -11.93 3.72 1.75
C ALA A 128 -11.81 3.31 0.27
N THR A 129 -12.79 3.67 -0.57
CA THR A 129 -12.75 3.41 -2.01
C THR A 129 -11.56 4.09 -2.68
N VAL A 130 -11.30 5.36 -2.35
CA VAL A 130 -10.18 6.09 -2.93
C VAL A 130 -8.84 5.56 -2.42
N ALA A 131 -8.76 5.13 -1.17
CA ALA A 131 -7.58 4.42 -0.65
C ALA A 131 -7.35 3.08 -1.38
N ILE A 132 -8.41 2.30 -1.63
CA ILE A 132 -8.37 1.06 -2.42
C ILE A 132 -7.81 1.34 -3.82
N GLU A 133 -8.29 2.39 -4.49
CA GLU A 133 -7.80 2.79 -5.82
C GLU A 133 -6.30 3.10 -5.80
N ASN A 134 -5.84 3.86 -4.80
CA ASN A 134 -4.42 4.22 -4.65
C ASN A 134 -3.52 3.00 -4.38
N VAL A 135 -3.92 2.10 -3.48
CA VAL A 135 -3.16 0.88 -3.20
C VAL A 135 -3.18 -0.06 -4.41
N SER A 136 -4.30 -0.14 -5.13
CA SER A 136 -4.42 -0.93 -6.36
C SER A 136 -3.51 -0.39 -7.47
N SER A 137 -3.46 0.92 -7.66
CA SER A 137 -2.54 1.57 -8.61
C SER A 137 -1.08 1.31 -8.26
N TYR A 138 -0.73 1.34 -6.97
CA TYR A 138 0.62 0.96 -6.50
C TYR A 138 0.93 -0.51 -6.83
N LEU A 139 0.02 -1.45 -6.53
CA LEU A 139 0.18 -2.86 -6.85
C LEU A 139 0.32 -3.13 -8.37
N ARG A 140 -0.36 -2.34 -9.20
CA ARG A 140 -0.23 -2.36 -10.67
C ARG A 140 1.03 -1.66 -11.19
N ARG A 141 1.87 -1.10 -10.31
CA ARG A 141 3.09 -0.34 -10.65
C ARG A 141 2.80 0.83 -11.59
N GLU A 142 1.66 1.50 -11.39
CA GLU A 142 1.30 2.69 -12.17
C GLU A 142 2.27 3.85 -11.88
N LYS A 143 2.56 4.66 -12.91
CA LYS A 143 3.52 5.77 -12.83
C LYS A 143 3.10 6.85 -11.83
N SER A 144 1.81 7.01 -11.62
CA SER A 144 1.24 8.04 -10.75
C SER A 144 0.04 7.49 -10.01
N LEU A 145 -0.08 7.87 -8.74
CA LEU A 145 -1.26 7.59 -7.94
C LEU A 145 -2.48 8.39 -8.45
N PRO A 146 -3.70 7.84 -8.34
CA PRO A 146 -4.92 8.55 -8.65
C PRO A 146 -5.02 9.88 -7.89
N ALA A 147 -5.51 10.92 -8.57
CA ALA A 147 -5.80 12.19 -7.93
C ALA A 147 -6.94 12.03 -6.92
N LEU A 148 -6.90 12.82 -5.84
CA LEU A 148 -8.01 12.85 -4.89
C LEU A 148 -9.25 13.45 -5.57
N PRO A 149 -10.41 12.79 -5.48
CA PRO A 149 -11.65 13.37 -5.94
C PRO A 149 -11.97 14.68 -5.20
N ARG A 150 -12.42 15.70 -5.93
CA ARG A 150 -12.81 17.02 -5.38
C ARG A 150 -13.79 16.94 -4.20
N TRP A 151 -14.68 15.95 -4.18
CA TRP A 151 -15.65 15.79 -3.10
C TRP A 151 -15.00 15.43 -1.76
N ILE A 152 -13.77 14.93 -1.72
CA ILE A 152 -13.03 14.70 -0.46
C ILE A 152 -12.67 16.02 0.22
N GLU A 153 -12.58 17.11 -0.54
CA GLU A 153 -12.32 18.45 -0.01
C GLU A 153 -13.62 19.16 0.37
N THR A 154 -14.78 18.65 -0.06
CA THR A 154 -16.07 19.30 0.20
C THR A 154 -16.51 19.09 1.65
N ARG A 155 -16.89 20.20 2.29
CA ARG A 155 -17.61 20.18 3.57
C ARG A 155 -19.13 20.25 3.36
N ASN A 156 -19.61 20.00 2.14
CA ASN A 156 -21.03 20.09 1.80
C ASN A 156 -21.72 18.72 1.93
N GLN A 157 -22.62 18.63 2.91
CA GLN A 157 -23.39 17.42 3.25
C GLN A 157 -24.27 16.96 2.08
N GLY A 158 -24.92 17.91 1.39
CA GLY A 158 -25.84 17.61 0.29
C GLY A 158 -25.14 17.04 -0.94
N GLU A 159 -23.89 17.45 -1.20
CA GLU A 159 -23.08 16.88 -2.29
C GLU A 159 -22.71 15.42 -2.03
N VAL A 160 -22.37 15.09 -0.78
CA VAL A 160 -22.08 13.72 -0.36
C VAL A 160 -23.33 12.86 -0.51
N GLU A 161 -24.48 13.29 0.05
CA GLU A 161 -25.73 12.53 -0.10
C GLU A 161 -26.12 12.33 -1.57
N ALA A 162 -26.08 13.38 -2.37
CA ALA A 162 -26.46 13.32 -3.78
C ALA A 162 -25.57 12.35 -4.58
N ARG A 163 -24.30 12.18 -4.18
CA ARG A 163 -23.39 11.23 -4.81
C ARG A 163 -23.73 9.79 -4.44
N PHE A 164 -23.96 9.51 -3.15
CA PHE A 164 -24.14 8.15 -2.66
C PHE A 164 -25.55 7.61 -2.87
N ARG A 165 -26.58 8.46 -2.98
CA ARG A 165 -27.94 8.02 -3.33
C ARG A 165 -28.13 7.66 -4.80
N ARG A 166 -27.20 8.05 -5.69
CA ARG A 166 -27.27 7.77 -7.14
C ARG A 166 -26.60 6.45 -7.54
N ARG A 167 -25.97 5.75 -6.60
CA ARG A 167 -25.28 4.47 -6.81
C ARG A 167 -26.04 3.36 -6.10
#